data_AF-A0A7W8HBX0-F1
#
_entry.id   AF-A0A7W8HBX0-F1
#
_cell.length_a   1.000
_cell.length_b   1.000
_cell.length_c   1.000
_cell.angle_alpha   90.00
_cell.angle_beta   90.00
_cell.angle_gamma   90.00
#
_symmetry.space_group_name_H-M   'P 1'
#
loop_
_entity.id
_entity.type
_entity.pdbx_description
1 polymer ?
#
loop_
_entity_poly.entity_id
_entity_poly.type
_entity_poly.pdbx_seq_one_letter_code
_entity_poly.pdbx_strand_id
1 'polypeptide(L)'
;MKKRKRLLWILIITGAAALAAALVFVSWTKGAFLPSWIQWKEKSLDLSGMAGGSGPDAITLDRRQVNVIYNSESVWQSPDNVLVQDFLWCDIDHDEENELILLCWRIGRYGYARPFWVDRDEFAWSQHIYIYDWQNETIHPVWMASDIGMDALSFEFNDTDRLIITETDGRQTAWDWMSWGLSMLREVRAGSEG
;
A
#
# COMPACT_ATOMS: atom_id res chain seq x y z
N MET A 1 -47.71 -29.02 12.90
CA MET A 1 -47.38 -27.58 13.06
C MET A 1 -46.03 -27.29 13.73
N LYS A 2 -45.61 -28.00 14.81
CA LYS A 2 -44.32 -27.75 15.50
C LYS A 2 -43.06 -27.93 14.62
N LYS A 3 -43.04 -28.94 13.74
CA LYS A 3 -41.88 -29.20 12.84
C LYS A 3 -41.66 -28.09 11.81
N ARG A 4 -42.71 -27.58 11.15
CA ARG A 4 -42.63 -26.46 10.19
C ARG A 4 -42.14 -25.17 10.85
N LYS A 5 -42.62 -24.85 12.06
CA LYS A 5 -42.13 -23.69 12.83
C LYS A 5 -40.65 -23.83 13.20
N ARG A 6 -40.22 -25.03 13.62
CA ARG A 6 -38.78 -25.31 13.90
C ARG A 6 -37.91 -25.17 12.65
N LEU A 7 -38.35 -25.70 11.50
CA LEU A 7 -37.65 -25.53 10.22
C LEU A 7 -37.55 -24.06 9.81
N LEU A 8 -38.63 -23.29 9.97
CA LEU A 8 -38.62 -21.85 9.70
C LEU A 8 -37.61 -21.10 10.59
N TRP A 9 -37.58 -21.41 11.89
CA TRP A 9 -36.60 -20.81 12.81
C TRP A 9 -35.17 -21.17 12.48
N ILE A 10 -34.89 -22.42 12.08
CA ILE A 10 -33.55 -22.83 11.63
C ILE A 10 -33.15 -22.03 10.39
N LEU A 11 -34.03 -21.91 9.39
CA LEU A 11 -33.75 -21.14 8.17
C LEU A 11 -33.47 -19.65 8.48
N ILE A 12 -34.23 -19.05 9.39
CA ILE A 12 -34.02 -17.66 9.82
C ILE A 12 -32.65 -17.51 10.49
N ILE A 13 -32.31 -18.41 11.43
CA ILE A 13 -31.02 -18.36 12.14
C ILE A 13 -29.86 -18.57 11.16
N THR A 14 -29.96 -19.53 10.24
CA THR A 14 -28.93 -19.76 9.23
C THR A 14 -28.78 -18.57 8.30
N GLY A 15 -29.88 -17.97 7.85
CA GLY A 15 -29.86 -16.76 7.03
C GLY A 15 -29.21 -15.58 7.75
N ALA A 16 -29.55 -15.36 9.01
CA ALA A 16 -28.95 -14.31 9.83
C ALA A 16 -27.44 -14.55 10.06
N ALA A 17 -27.03 -15.79 10.32
CA ALA A 17 -25.62 -16.13 10.48
C ALA A 17 -24.81 -15.92 9.19
N ALA A 18 -25.37 -16.26 8.03
CA ALA A 18 -24.73 -16.03 6.74
C ALA A 18 -24.54 -14.53 6.44
N LEU A 19 -25.55 -13.71 6.74
CA LEU A 19 -25.47 -12.25 6.61
C LEU A 19 -24.41 -11.65 7.54
N ALA A 20 -24.36 -12.08 8.80
CA ALA A 20 -23.35 -11.63 9.75
C ALA A 20 -21.94 -12.00 9.29
N ALA A 21 -21.74 -13.23 8.79
CA ALA A 21 -20.45 -13.66 8.25
C ALA A 21 -20.03 -12.83 7.03
N ALA A 22 -20.97 -12.52 6.12
CA ALA A 22 -20.69 -11.66 4.97
C ALA A 22 -20.31 -10.23 5.40
N LEU A 23 -20.98 -9.67 6.40
CA LEU A 23 -20.65 -8.35 6.93
C LEU A 23 -19.26 -8.33 7.57
N VAL A 24 -18.92 -9.33 8.37
CA VAL A 24 -17.59 -9.48 8.97
C VAL A 24 -16.53 -9.60 7.87
N PHE A 25 -16.79 -10.43 6.86
CA PHE A 25 -15.87 -10.61 5.73
C PHE A 25 -15.65 -9.30 4.97
N VAL A 26 -16.72 -8.60 4.59
CA VAL A 26 -16.61 -7.30 3.89
C VAL A 26 -15.85 -6.28 4.75
N SER A 27 -16.18 -6.21 6.05
CA SER A 27 -15.49 -5.29 6.97
C SER A 27 -14.00 -5.59 7.07
N TRP A 28 -13.65 -6.88 7.16
CA TRP A 28 -12.27 -7.34 7.15
C TRP A 28 -11.53 -6.97 5.86
N THR A 29 -12.15 -7.14 4.69
CA THR A 29 -11.56 -6.72 3.39
C THR A 29 -11.39 -5.20 3.27
N LYS A 30 -12.09 -4.41 4.08
CA LYS A 30 -11.92 -2.95 4.16
C LYS A 30 -10.97 -2.51 5.28
N GLY A 31 -10.20 -3.45 5.85
CA GLY A 31 -9.17 -3.17 6.84
C GLY A 31 -9.64 -3.25 8.29
N ALA A 32 -10.78 -3.88 8.57
CA ALA A 32 -11.07 -4.24 9.97
C ALA A 32 -9.95 -5.16 10.50
N PHE A 33 -9.59 -4.96 11.77
CA PHE A 33 -8.47 -5.65 12.44
C PHE A 33 -7.06 -5.26 11.97
N LEU A 34 -6.91 -4.22 11.15
CA LEU A 34 -5.60 -3.63 10.93
C LEU A 34 -5.05 -3.01 12.23
N PRO A 35 -3.72 -2.99 12.41
CA PRO A 35 -3.11 -2.37 13.58
C PRO A 35 -3.53 -0.91 13.78
N SER A 36 -3.79 -0.54 15.03
CA SER A 36 -4.27 0.81 15.37
C SER A 36 -3.20 1.90 15.29
N TRP A 37 -1.93 1.53 15.18
CA TRP A 37 -0.82 2.47 15.06
C TRP A 37 -0.73 3.11 13.66
N ILE A 38 -1.44 2.55 12.66
CA ILE A 38 -1.37 3.02 11.28
C ILE A 38 -1.90 4.45 11.19
N GLN A 39 -1.06 5.33 10.67
CA GLN A 39 -1.43 6.71 10.35
C GLN A 39 -1.80 6.80 8.88
N TRP A 40 -3.10 6.73 8.58
CA TRP A 40 -3.62 6.94 7.23
C TRP A 40 -3.47 8.40 6.83
N LYS A 41 -2.68 8.67 5.78
CA LYS A 41 -2.55 10.01 5.22
C LYS A 41 -3.67 10.29 4.23
N GLU A 42 -4.02 11.56 4.14
CA GLU A 42 -4.81 12.13 3.06
C GLU A 42 -4.03 13.34 2.55
N LYS A 43 -3.66 13.34 1.28
CA LYS A 43 -2.85 14.42 0.69
C LYS A 43 -3.01 14.50 -0.81
N SER A 44 -2.74 15.68 -1.35
CA SER A 44 -2.73 15.96 -2.78
C SER A 44 -1.40 16.60 -3.13
N LEU A 45 -0.73 16.07 -4.14
CA LEU A 45 0.48 16.64 -4.71
C LEU A 45 0.12 17.22 -6.07
N ASP A 46 0.23 18.54 -6.18
CA ASP A 46 0.08 19.26 -7.46
C ASP A 46 1.46 19.36 -8.11
N LEU A 47 1.56 18.76 -9.29
CA LEU A 47 2.78 18.68 -10.10
C LEU A 47 2.65 19.55 -11.36
N SER A 48 1.51 20.21 -11.55
CA SER A 48 1.26 21.06 -12.71
C SER A 48 2.25 22.24 -12.73
N GLY A 49 3.02 22.34 -13.81
CA GLY A 49 4.02 23.40 -13.98
C GLY A 49 5.42 23.08 -13.43
N MET A 50 5.70 21.84 -13.00
CA MET A 50 7.08 21.39 -12.81
C MET A 50 7.82 21.42 -14.16
N ALA A 51 8.80 22.31 -14.29
CA ALA A 51 9.54 22.49 -15.52
C ALA A 51 10.47 21.28 -15.77
N GLY A 52 10.20 20.51 -16.82
CA GLY A 52 11.12 19.50 -17.36
C GLY A 52 10.75 18.03 -17.17
N GLY A 53 9.64 17.68 -16.53
CA GLY A 53 9.26 16.28 -16.30
C GLY A 53 8.11 15.80 -17.18
N SER A 54 8.19 14.55 -17.63
CA SER A 54 7.16 13.86 -18.42
C SER A 54 5.97 13.35 -17.59
N GLY A 55 5.94 13.65 -16.28
CA GLY A 55 5.07 13.05 -15.25
C GLY A 55 3.60 13.50 -15.20
N PRO A 56 2.84 13.02 -14.20
CA PRO A 56 1.43 13.36 -14.02
C PRO A 56 1.20 14.81 -13.59
N ASP A 57 -0.01 15.32 -13.78
CA ASP A 57 -0.42 16.66 -13.33
C ASP A 57 -0.61 16.70 -11.81
N ALA A 58 -1.17 15.63 -11.24
CA ALA A 58 -1.41 15.55 -9.80
C ALA A 58 -1.53 14.09 -9.33
N ILE A 59 -1.21 13.88 -8.06
CA ILE A 59 -1.39 12.61 -7.36
C ILE A 59 -2.18 12.88 -6.08
N THR A 60 -3.29 12.19 -5.89
CA THR A 60 -4.14 12.34 -4.71
C THR A 60 -4.25 11.03 -3.94
N LEU A 61 -4.24 11.13 -2.61
CA LEU A 61 -4.53 10.05 -1.68
C LEU A 61 -5.73 10.45 -0.85
N ASP A 62 -6.85 9.78 -1.06
CA ASP A 62 -8.11 9.95 -0.35
C ASP A 62 -8.73 8.58 -0.08
N ARG A 63 -9.38 8.40 1.08
CA ARG A 63 -10.05 7.14 1.44
C ARG A 63 -9.19 5.88 1.22
N ARG A 64 -7.87 5.99 1.48
CA ARG A 64 -6.86 4.92 1.33
C ARG A 64 -6.63 4.44 -0.10
N GLN A 65 -6.99 5.25 -1.09
CA GLN A 65 -6.76 4.96 -2.51
C GLN A 65 -5.96 6.11 -3.13
N VAL A 66 -4.96 5.75 -3.93
CA VAL A 66 -4.22 6.73 -4.73
C VAL A 66 -4.87 6.87 -6.10
N ASN A 67 -4.99 8.10 -6.57
CA ASN A 67 -5.44 8.45 -7.90
C ASN A 67 -4.40 9.35 -8.57
N VAL A 68 -4.03 9.01 -9.80
CA VAL A 68 -3.09 9.78 -10.61
C VAL A 68 -3.85 10.47 -11.73
N ILE A 69 -3.62 11.77 -11.86
CA ILE A 69 -4.33 12.66 -12.77
C ILE A 69 -3.34 13.16 -13.81
N TYR A 70 -3.73 13.08 -15.07
CA TYR A 70 -2.97 13.61 -16.20
C TYR A 70 -3.92 14.09 -17.29
N ASN A 71 -3.62 15.24 -17.90
CA ASN A 71 -4.51 15.96 -18.81
C ASN A 71 -5.92 16.16 -18.22
N SER A 72 -6.01 16.48 -16.92
CA SER A 72 -7.27 16.61 -16.18
C SER A 72 -8.16 15.35 -16.11
N GLU A 73 -7.64 14.18 -16.47
CA GLU A 73 -8.32 12.89 -16.38
C GLU A 73 -7.66 11.96 -15.37
N SER A 74 -8.44 11.10 -14.73
CA SER A 74 -7.92 10.00 -13.89
C SER A 74 -7.36 8.92 -14.82
N VAL A 75 -6.04 8.83 -14.90
CA VAL A 75 -5.35 7.87 -15.78
C VAL A 75 -4.99 6.57 -15.06
N TRP A 76 -4.92 6.59 -13.73
CA TRP A 76 -4.66 5.41 -12.93
C TRP A 76 -5.17 5.53 -11.50
N GLN A 77 -5.56 4.39 -10.90
CA GLN A 77 -5.93 4.28 -9.49
C GLN A 77 -5.27 3.05 -8.87
N SER A 78 -4.90 3.15 -7.59
CA SER A 78 -4.37 2.00 -6.86
C SER A 78 -5.42 0.89 -6.76
N PRO A 79 -5.01 -0.40 -6.82
CA PRO A 79 -5.95 -1.52 -6.83
C PRO A 79 -6.90 -1.54 -5.62
N ASP A 80 -8.17 -1.90 -5.82
CA ASP A 80 -9.21 -1.90 -4.78
C ASP A 80 -8.94 -2.80 -3.57
N ASN A 81 -8.07 -3.81 -3.74
CA ASN A 81 -7.66 -4.74 -2.71
C ASN A 81 -6.39 -4.30 -1.96
N VAL A 82 -5.91 -3.08 -2.24
CA VAL A 82 -4.75 -2.46 -1.61
C VAL A 82 -5.23 -1.21 -0.88
N LEU A 83 -4.88 -1.10 0.40
CA LEU A 83 -5.17 0.08 1.22
C LEU A 83 -3.89 0.89 1.37
N VAL A 84 -3.83 2.07 0.74
CA VAL A 84 -2.65 2.93 0.76
C VAL A 84 -2.61 3.74 2.05
N GLN A 85 -1.51 3.63 2.78
CA GLN A 85 -1.21 4.38 4.00
C GLN A 85 -0.62 5.76 3.67
N ASP A 86 0.36 5.79 2.78
CA ASP A 86 1.01 7.01 2.29
C ASP A 86 1.66 6.77 0.92
N PHE A 87 2.04 7.83 0.21
CA PHE A 87 2.77 7.76 -1.07
C PHE A 87 3.93 8.75 -1.16
N LEU A 88 4.91 8.47 -2.00
CA LEU A 88 5.99 9.38 -2.39
C LEU A 88 6.09 9.45 -3.92
N TRP A 89 6.60 10.56 -4.43
CA TRP A 89 6.88 10.79 -5.85
C TRP A 89 8.33 11.29 -5.95
N CYS A 90 9.24 10.41 -6.33
CA CYS A 90 10.69 10.65 -6.27
C CYS A 90 11.48 9.67 -7.15
N ASP A 91 12.63 10.12 -7.65
CA ASP A 91 13.64 9.30 -8.34
C ASP A 91 14.34 8.35 -7.36
N ILE A 92 13.81 7.13 -7.22
CA ILE A 92 14.37 6.11 -6.33
C ILE A 92 15.43 5.25 -7.02
N ASP A 93 15.35 5.06 -8.34
CA ASP A 93 16.24 4.16 -9.08
C ASP A 93 17.39 4.83 -9.86
N HIS A 94 17.51 6.15 -9.72
CA HIS A 94 18.59 7.01 -10.23
C HIS A 94 18.58 7.17 -11.75
N ASP A 95 17.39 7.16 -12.37
CA ASP A 95 17.22 7.34 -13.82
C ASP A 95 16.83 8.77 -14.25
N GLU A 96 16.78 9.71 -13.31
CA GLU A 96 16.36 11.12 -13.46
C GLU A 96 14.85 11.33 -13.69
N GLU A 97 14.04 10.27 -13.79
CA GLU A 97 12.59 10.34 -13.72
C GLU A 97 12.11 9.99 -12.30
N ASN A 98 10.84 10.25 -11.98
CA ASN A 98 10.32 10.01 -10.64
C ASN A 98 9.38 8.79 -10.64
N GLU A 99 9.49 7.98 -9.61
CA GLU A 99 8.61 6.84 -9.38
C GLU A 99 7.52 7.18 -8.35
N LEU A 100 6.37 6.53 -8.50
CA LEU A 100 5.35 6.48 -7.47
C LEU A 100 5.64 5.33 -6.50
N ILE A 101 5.94 5.67 -5.25
CA ILE A 101 6.14 4.69 -4.18
C ILE A 101 4.93 4.71 -3.25
N LEU A 102 4.35 3.54 -2.95
CA LEU A 102 3.24 3.39 -2.01
C LEU A 102 3.67 2.59 -0.79
N LEU A 103 3.41 3.13 0.41
CA LEU A 103 3.35 2.34 1.63
C LEU A 103 1.90 1.87 1.77
N CYS A 104 1.67 0.57 1.71
CA CYS A 104 0.32 0.04 1.60
C CYS A 104 0.11 -1.29 2.32
N TRP A 105 -1.16 -1.65 2.46
CA TRP A 105 -1.61 -2.85 3.12
C TRP A 105 -2.39 -3.71 2.14
N ARG A 106 -2.17 -5.02 2.20
CA ARG A 106 -2.87 -6.00 1.37
C ARG A 106 -3.13 -7.27 2.18
N ILE A 107 -4.22 -7.99 1.88
CA ILE A 107 -4.43 -9.34 2.40
C ILE A 107 -3.55 -10.32 1.64
N GLY A 108 -2.74 -11.07 2.39
CA GLY A 108 -1.79 -12.06 1.88
C GLY A 108 -0.47 -11.45 1.45
N ARG A 109 0.59 -12.25 1.54
CA ARG A 109 1.97 -11.80 1.33
C ARG A 109 2.33 -11.80 -0.15
N TYR A 110 1.98 -12.86 -0.87
CA TYR A 110 2.54 -13.11 -2.20
C TYR A 110 1.55 -12.91 -3.35
N GLY A 111 0.27 -13.16 -3.13
CA GLY A 111 -0.74 -13.14 -4.18
C GLY A 111 -0.48 -14.12 -5.33
N TYR A 112 -0.72 -13.67 -6.56
CA TYR A 112 -0.54 -14.49 -7.76
C TYR A 112 0.92 -14.90 -7.99
N ALA A 113 1.88 -14.12 -7.48
CA ALA A 113 3.32 -14.39 -7.58
C ALA A 113 3.86 -15.32 -6.47
N ARG A 114 2.96 -16.03 -5.76
CA ARG A 114 3.33 -16.99 -4.71
C ARG A 114 4.32 -18.04 -5.22
N PRO A 115 5.47 -18.21 -4.53
CA PRO A 115 6.43 -19.26 -4.89
C PRO A 115 5.83 -20.66 -4.81
N PHE A 116 6.29 -21.57 -5.67
CA PHE A 116 5.74 -22.92 -5.76
C PHE A 116 5.92 -23.76 -4.48
N TRP A 117 6.89 -23.40 -3.61
CA TRP A 117 7.17 -24.08 -2.34
C TRP A 117 6.36 -23.57 -1.15
N VAL A 118 5.56 -22.50 -1.33
CA VAL A 118 4.64 -22.01 -0.29
C VAL A 118 3.30 -22.68 -0.55
N ASP A 119 2.77 -23.50 0.37
CA ASP A 119 1.54 -24.28 0.12
C ASP A 119 0.27 -23.44 0.04
N ARG A 120 0.17 -22.35 0.83
CA ARG A 120 -0.96 -21.41 0.83
C ARG A 120 -0.47 -20.02 1.21
N ASP A 121 -1.06 -18.99 0.60
CA ASP A 121 -0.84 -17.62 1.04
C ASP A 121 -1.58 -17.36 2.36
N GLU A 122 -1.09 -16.39 3.12
CA GLU A 122 -1.71 -15.99 4.39
C GLU A 122 -3.03 -15.26 4.14
N PHE A 123 -4.00 -15.45 5.03
CA PHE A 123 -5.26 -14.68 5.05
C PHE A 123 -5.17 -13.56 6.10
N ALA A 124 -4.01 -12.94 6.24
CA ALA A 124 -3.77 -11.82 7.14
C ALA A 124 -3.40 -10.58 6.33
N TRP A 125 -3.64 -9.40 6.90
CA TRP A 125 -3.11 -8.17 6.35
C TRP A 125 -1.59 -8.12 6.57
N SER A 126 -0.86 -7.79 5.52
CA SER A 126 0.58 -7.50 5.56
C SER A 126 0.85 -6.12 4.98
N GLN A 127 1.94 -5.50 5.43
CA GLN A 127 2.41 -4.22 4.94
C GLN A 127 3.42 -4.41 3.80
N HIS A 128 3.35 -3.53 2.81
CA HIS A 128 4.08 -3.62 1.56
C HIS A 128 4.59 -2.25 1.11
N ILE A 129 5.69 -2.27 0.34
CA ILE A 129 6.13 -1.14 -0.47
C ILE A 129 5.97 -1.51 -1.94
N TYR A 130 5.17 -0.72 -2.65
CA TYR A 130 4.96 -0.86 -4.09
C TYR A 130 5.64 0.30 -4.80
N ILE A 131 6.40 0.00 -5.85
CA ILE A 131 7.09 0.98 -6.68
C ILE A 131 6.53 0.86 -8.09
N TYR A 132 6.14 1.99 -8.64
CA TYR A 132 5.62 2.12 -9.97
C TYR A 132 6.36 3.20 -10.72
N ASP A 133 6.54 2.95 -12.01
CA ASP A 133 7.12 3.88 -12.96
C ASP A 133 6.00 4.61 -13.72
N TRP A 134 6.32 5.78 -14.21
CA TRP A 134 5.49 6.56 -15.11
C TRP A 134 5.97 6.41 -16.55
N GLN A 135 5.20 5.69 -17.35
CA GLN A 135 5.49 5.51 -18.78
C GLN A 135 4.22 5.66 -19.59
N ASN A 136 4.34 6.19 -20.81
CA ASN A 136 3.22 6.30 -21.74
C ASN A 136 1.98 6.95 -21.11
N GLU A 137 2.20 8.02 -20.34
CA GLU A 137 1.13 8.82 -19.73
C GLU A 137 0.29 8.06 -18.68
N THR A 138 0.84 6.98 -18.10
CA THR A 138 0.19 6.20 -17.04
C THR A 138 1.19 5.49 -16.12
N ILE A 139 0.67 4.83 -15.08
CA ILE A 139 1.44 4.16 -14.03
C ILE A 139 1.62 2.66 -14.37
N HIS A 140 2.86 2.19 -14.29
CA HIS A 140 3.25 0.81 -14.55
C HIS A 140 3.98 0.19 -13.35
N PRO A 141 3.60 -1.03 -12.92
CA PRO A 141 4.24 -1.65 -11.76
C PRO A 141 5.67 -2.10 -12.08
N VAL A 142 6.64 -1.66 -11.27
CA VAL A 142 8.04 -2.10 -11.34
C VAL A 142 8.32 -3.16 -10.28
N TRP A 143 7.89 -2.90 -9.04
CA TRP A 143 8.24 -3.75 -7.92
C TRP A 143 7.19 -3.75 -6.82
N MET A 144 6.95 -4.94 -6.29
CA MET A 144 5.89 -5.18 -5.32
C MET A 144 6.49 -6.00 -4.17
N ALA A 145 7.17 -5.32 -3.25
CA ALA A 145 7.79 -5.99 -2.11
C ALA A 145 6.73 -6.76 -1.33
N SER A 146 6.92 -8.06 -1.19
CA SER A 146 6.04 -8.92 -0.39
C SER A 146 6.58 -8.97 1.04
N ASP A 147 5.84 -8.41 1.99
CA ASP A 147 6.20 -8.30 3.42
C ASP A 147 7.56 -7.61 3.65
N ILE A 148 7.53 -6.32 3.98
CA ILE A 148 8.74 -5.55 4.27
C ILE A 148 9.46 -6.00 5.56
N GLY A 149 8.86 -6.94 6.33
CA GLY A 149 9.48 -7.54 7.51
C GLY A 149 9.61 -6.59 8.70
N MET A 150 8.89 -5.46 8.67
CA MET A 150 8.86 -4.45 9.72
C MET A 150 7.50 -3.77 9.78
N ASP A 151 7.18 -3.19 10.94
CA ASP A 151 5.99 -2.36 11.14
C ASP A 151 6.36 -0.89 10.84
N ALA A 152 6.28 -0.50 9.57
CA ALA A 152 6.61 0.84 9.11
C ALA A 152 5.51 1.84 9.49
N LEU A 153 5.83 2.76 10.39
CA LEU A 153 4.98 3.86 10.81
C LEU A 153 4.84 4.93 9.72
N SER A 154 5.95 5.26 9.07
CA SER A 154 6.01 6.21 7.96
C SER A 154 7.22 5.94 7.07
N PHE A 155 7.20 6.56 5.90
CA PHE A 155 8.37 6.64 5.03
C PHE A 155 8.54 8.07 4.50
N GLU A 156 9.77 8.45 4.22
CA GLU A 156 10.13 9.76 3.69
C GLU A 156 11.27 9.58 2.69
N PHE A 157 11.39 10.50 1.74
CA PHE A 157 12.47 10.47 0.76
C PHE A 157 13.28 11.78 0.82
N ASN A 158 14.59 11.66 0.73
CA ASN A 158 15.48 12.78 0.44
C ASN A 158 16.70 12.32 -0.38
N ASP A 159 17.30 13.23 -1.14
CA ASP A 159 18.37 12.87 -2.09
C ASP A 159 19.64 12.30 -1.44
N THR A 160 19.87 12.60 -0.15
CA THR A 160 21.08 12.17 0.57
C THR A 160 20.92 10.76 1.16
N ASP A 161 19.82 10.53 1.85
CA ASP A 161 19.54 9.30 2.60
C ASP A 161 18.57 8.37 1.87
N ARG A 162 18.09 8.78 0.70
CA ARG A 162 17.18 8.05 -0.19
C ARG A 162 15.86 7.80 0.52
N LEU A 163 15.40 6.54 0.63
CA LEU A 163 14.15 6.19 1.30
C LEU A 163 14.40 5.89 2.79
N ILE A 164 13.92 6.78 3.67
CA ILE A 164 13.94 6.57 5.12
C ILE A 164 12.62 5.93 5.54
N ILE A 165 12.68 4.79 6.22
CA ILE A 165 11.54 4.13 6.85
C ILE A 165 11.66 4.30 8.36
N THR A 166 10.61 4.84 8.98
CA THR A 166 10.48 4.91 10.44
C THR A 166 9.55 3.81 10.92
N GLU A 167 10.03 2.97 11.82
CA GLU A 167 9.27 1.89 12.45
C GLU A 167 8.50 2.36 13.68
N THR A 168 7.52 1.57 14.12
CA THR A 168 6.67 1.88 15.28
C THR A 168 7.42 1.99 16.61
N ASP A 169 8.61 1.39 16.73
CA ASP A 169 9.50 1.50 17.89
C ASP A 169 10.44 2.73 17.82
N GLY A 170 10.34 3.53 16.75
CA GLY A 170 11.16 4.70 16.50
C GLY A 170 12.49 4.41 15.80
N ARG A 171 12.78 3.15 15.45
CA ARG A 171 13.94 2.82 14.64
C ARG A 171 13.78 3.42 13.24
N GLN A 172 14.85 4.03 12.73
CA GLN A 172 14.88 4.58 11.39
C GLN A 172 15.93 3.87 10.56
N THR A 173 15.56 3.47 9.35
CA THR A 173 16.44 2.77 8.41
C THR A 173 16.39 3.46 7.05
N ALA A 174 17.55 3.61 6.42
CA ALA A 174 17.70 4.16 5.08
C ALA A 174 17.81 3.01 4.08
N TRP A 175 17.09 3.14 2.97
CA TRP A 175 16.96 2.15 1.91
C TRP A 175 17.15 2.82 0.55
N ASP A 176 17.69 2.07 -0.40
CA ASP A 176 17.85 2.55 -1.77
C ASP A 176 17.59 1.44 -2.77
N TRP A 177 17.22 1.83 -3.99
CA TRP A 177 17.06 0.91 -5.10
C TRP A 177 18.40 0.69 -5.79
N MET A 178 18.93 -0.52 -5.70
CA MET A 178 20.29 -0.79 -6.18
C MET A 178 20.36 -1.60 -7.47
N SER A 179 19.40 -2.50 -7.71
CA SER A 179 19.41 -3.32 -8.93
C SER A 179 18.06 -3.96 -9.23
N TRP A 180 17.52 -4.75 -8.30
CA TRP A 180 16.28 -5.51 -8.50
C TRP A 180 15.26 -5.31 -7.37
N GLY A 181 15.54 -4.40 -6.45
CA GLY A 181 14.70 -4.10 -5.30
C GLY A 181 15.40 -3.19 -4.29
N LEU A 182 14.65 -2.83 -3.25
CA LEU A 182 15.17 -2.04 -2.15
C LEU A 182 16.16 -2.83 -1.31
N SER A 183 17.28 -2.19 -0.98
CA SER A 183 18.30 -2.73 -0.07
C SER A 183 18.52 -1.74 1.08
N MET A 184 18.57 -2.25 2.31
CA MET A 184 18.89 -1.44 3.47
C MET A 184 20.35 -0.98 3.36
N LEU A 185 20.56 0.34 3.40
CA LEU A 185 21.88 0.96 3.40
C LEU A 185 22.46 1.03 4.81
N ARG A 186 21.67 1.59 5.75
CA ARG A 186 22.10 1.86 7.12
C ARG A 186 20.93 2.14 8.05
N GLU A 187 21.18 2.04 9.35
CA GLU A 187 20.31 2.67 10.35
C GLU A 187 20.59 4.18 10.43
N VAL A 188 19.54 4.98 10.57
CA VAL A 188 19.63 6.42 10.79
C VAL A 188 19.70 6.64 12.30
N ARG A 189 20.87 7.07 12.79
CA ARG A 189 21.03 7.40 14.20
C ARG A 189 20.47 8.80 14.44
N ALA A 190 19.61 8.95 15.44
CA ALA A 190 19.17 10.26 15.91
C ALA A 190 20.40 11.06 16.38
N GLY A 191 20.77 12.09 15.62
CA GLY A 191 21.87 12.99 15.94
C GLY A 191 23.03 12.96 14.94
N SER A 192 22.81 13.51 13.75
CA SER A 192 23.85 14.20 12.99
C SER A 192 23.22 15.33 12.18
N GLU A 193 22.67 16.32 12.89
CA GLU A 193 22.64 17.67 12.34
C GLU A 193 24.10 18.13 12.27
N GLY A 194 24.60 18.38 11.06
CA GLY A 194 25.86 19.06 10.78
C GLY A 194 25.57 20.47 10.29
#